data_AF-A0A645C0N2-F1
#
_entry.id   AF-A0A645C0N2-F1
#
_cell.length_a   1.000
_cell.length_b   1.000
_cell.length_c   1.000
_cell.angle_alpha   90.00
_cell.angle_beta   90.00
_cell.angle_gamma   90.00
#
_symmetry.space_group_name_H-M   'P 1'
#
loop_
_entity.id
_entity.type
_entity.pdbx_description
1 polymer ?
#
loop_
_entity_poly.entity_id
_entity_poly.type
_entity_poly.pdbx_seq_one_letter_code
_entity_poly.pdbx_strand_id
1 'polypeptide(L)'
;MNPETGLPEVDEDKCTACNACVKACPKSIIELRAKGKKSRRVYVSCVNKDKGALTRKACDVGCIGCSKCVKACPYEAITVTSNLAYIDYNKCKSCRKCVEVCPQSTIIEVNFPPRKPKQEAVETAPVAEA
;
A
#
# COMPACT_ATOMS: atom_id res chain seq x y z
N MET A 1 16.79 5.24 13.47
CA MET A 1 15.47 5.15 14.12
C MET A 1 15.00 6.58 14.27
N ASN A 2 13.79 6.90 13.80
CA ASN A 2 13.27 8.25 13.87
C ASN A 2 12.96 8.55 15.36
N PRO A 3 13.52 9.62 15.95
CA PRO A 3 13.36 9.91 17.37
C PRO A 3 11.95 10.37 17.75
N GLU A 4 11.16 10.86 16.79
CA GLU A 4 9.80 11.37 17.04
C GLU A 4 8.76 10.25 16.96
N THR A 5 8.88 9.39 15.95
CA THR A 5 7.93 8.29 15.74
C THR A 5 8.35 6.99 16.42
N GLY A 6 9.62 6.88 16.85
CA GLY A 6 10.19 5.65 17.37
C GLY A 6 10.25 4.52 16.34
N LEU A 7 10.05 4.81 15.05
CA LEU A 7 9.97 3.81 13.99
C LEU A 7 11.25 3.80 13.12
N PRO A 8 11.62 2.63 12.56
CA PRO A 8 12.68 2.55 11.57
C PRO A 8 12.23 3.21 10.26
N GLU A 9 12.99 4.20 9.82
CA GLU A 9 12.77 4.91 8.55
C GLU A 9 13.93 4.62 7.58
N VAL A 10 13.63 4.45 6.30
CA VAL A 10 14.61 4.12 5.26
C VAL A 10 14.92 5.37 4.44
N ASP A 11 16.16 5.85 4.57
CA ASP A 11 16.71 6.90 3.72
C ASP A 11 17.03 6.32 2.32
N GLU A 12 16.34 6.80 1.29
CA GLU A 12 16.43 6.25 -0.07
C GLU A 12 17.75 6.55 -0.79
N ASP A 13 18.47 7.58 -0.36
CA ASP A 13 19.76 8.00 -0.92
C ASP A 13 20.92 7.21 -0.32
N LYS A 14 20.79 6.80 0.96
CA LYS A 14 21.78 5.95 1.64
C LYS A 14 21.50 4.45 1.53
N CYS A 15 20.31 4.05 1.10
CA CYS A 15 19.95 2.65 0.96
C CYS A 15 20.73 1.97 -0.17
N THR A 16 21.66 1.09 0.18
CA THR A 16 22.50 0.32 -0.75
C THR A 16 21.88 -0.99 -1.20
N ALA A 17 20.59 -1.25 -0.90
CA ALA A 17 19.92 -2.51 -1.21
C ALA A 17 20.58 -3.77 -0.57
N CYS A 18 21.26 -3.60 0.57
CA CYS A 18 22.01 -4.67 1.25
C CYS A 18 21.16 -5.79 1.90
N ASN A 19 19.82 -5.71 1.86
CA ASN A 19 18.88 -6.67 2.45
C ASN A 19 18.98 -6.88 3.98
N ALA A 20 19.73 -6.06 4.71
CA ALA A 20 19.87 -6.19 6.16
C ALA A 20 18.51 -6.03 6.88
N CYS A 21 17.70 -5.04 6.50
CA CYS A 21 16.39 -4.79 7.10
C CYS A 21 15.37 -5.91 6.86
N VAL A 22 15.40 -6.55 5.68
CA VAL A 22 14.53 -7.69 5.34
C VAL A 22 14.87 -8.89 6.21
N LYS A 23 16.16 -9.17 6.41
CA LYS A 23 16.62 -10.30 7.24
C LYS A 23 16.39 -10.06 8.73
N ALA A 24 16.54 -8.82 9.18
CA ALA A 24 16.40 -8.47 10.59
C ALA A 24 14.94 -8.47 11.07
N CYS A 25 13.96 -8.33 10.17
CA CYS A 25 12.56 -8.27 10.56
C CYS A 25 11.98 -9.69 10.75
N PRO A 26 11.71 -10.14 12.00
CA PRO A 26 11.16 -11.49 12.25
C PRO A 26 9.71 -11.65 11.76
N LYS A 27 9.02 -10.54 11.53
CA LYS A 27 7.65 -10.50 11.02
C LYS A 27 7.59 -10.42 9.49
N SER A 28 8.74 -10.34 8.80
CA SER A 28 8.83 -10.26 7.34
C SER A 28 7.95 -9.17 6.73
N ILE A 29 7.81 -8.03 7.41
CA ILE A 29 6.96 -6.91 6.96
C ILE A 29 7.67 -6.03 5.92
N ILE A 30 8.99 -6.17 5.81
CA ILE A 30 9.84 -5.39 4.92
C ILE A 30 10.26 -6.32 3.78
N GLU A 31 10.04 -5.88 2.55
CA GLU A 31 10.47 -6.57 1.34
C GLU A 31 11.27 -5.59 0.48
N LEU A 32 12.46 -6.02 0.04
CA LEU A 32 13.26 -5.21 -0.87
C LEU A 32 12.69 -5.33 -2.28
N ARG A 33 12.39 -4.19 -2.89
CA ARG A 33 11.83 -4.10 -4.24
C ARG A 33 12.71 -3.25 -5.13
N ALA A 34 12.79 -3.63 -6.40
CA ALA A 34 13.52 -2.85 -7.38
C ALA A 34 12.90 -1.44 -7.52
N LYS A 35 13.75 -0.41 -7.58
CA LYS A 35 13.31 0.93 -7.93
C LYS A 35 12.82 0.90 -9.39
N GLY A 36 11.53 1.13 -9.62
CA GLY A 36 10.95 1.20 -10.97
C GLY A 36 11.56 2.36 -11.78
N LYS A 37 11.16 2.49 -13.06
CA LYS A 37 11.59 3.62 -13.90
C LYS A 37 11.29 4.94 -13.20
N LYS A 38 12.29 5.80 -13.03
CA LYS A 38 12.20 7.06 -12.25
C LYS A 38 11.72 6.84 -10.81
N SER A 39 12.18 5.80 -10.11
CA SER A 39 11.80 5.46 -8.73
C SER A 39 10.30 5.25 -8.47
N ARG A 40 9.48 5.08 -9.50
CA ARG A 40 8.02 4.88 -9.39
C ARG A 40 7.68 3.53 -8.80
N ARG A 41 6.82 3.51 -7.76
CA ARG A 41 6.40 2.28 -7.08
C ARG A 41 4.92 2.35 -6.70
N VAL A 42 4.21 1.26 -6.91
CA VAL A 42 2.83 1.08 -6.43
C VAL A 42 2.80 -0.19 -5.61
N TYR A 43 2.47 -0.09 -4.33
CA TYR A 43 2.51 -1.25 -3.44
C TYR A 43 1.40 -1.21 -2.39
N VAL A 44 1.10 -2.37 -1.83
CA VAL A 44 0.21 -2.51 -0.67
C VAL A 44 1.05 -2.28 0.59
N SER A 45 0.67 -1.29 1.40
CA SER A 45 1.40 -0.94 2.63
C SER A 45 1.09 -1.89 3.79
N CYS A 46 -0.08 -2.54 3.77
CA CYS A 46 -0.46 -3.51 4.79
C CYS A 46 0.21 -4.87 4.51
N VAL A 47 0.54 -5.59 5.58
CA VAL A 47 1.01 -6.99 5.54
C VAL A 47 0.19 -7.91 6.44
N ASN A 48 -0.90 -7.40 7.02
CA ASN A 48 -1.74 -8.18 7.92
C ASN A 48 -2.53 -9.23 7.12
N LYS A 49 -2.54 -10.47 7.61
CA LYS A 49 -3.24 -11.63 7.03
C LYS A 49 -4.50 -12.02 7.81
N ASP A 50 -4.84 -11.26 8.85
CA ASP A 50 -6.06 -11.45 9.61
C ASP A 50 -7.31 -11.28 8.73
N LYS A 51 -8.43 -11.81 9.20
CA LYS A 51 -9.73 -11.60 8.55
C LYS A 51 -10.03 -10.10 8.51
N GLY A 52 -10.56 -9.61 7.37
CA GLY A 52 -10.81 -8.18 7.16
C GLY A 52 -11.65 -7.51 8.25
N ALA A 53 -12.58 -8.22 8.89
CA ALA A 53 -13.34 -7.72 10.02
C ALA A 53 -12.49 -7.44 11.27
N LEU A 54 -11.47 -8.27 11.54
CA LEU A 54 -10.53 -8.06 12.63
C LEU A 54 -9.53 -6.95 12.27
N THR A 55 -9.01 -6.98 11.03
CA THR A 55 -8.11 -5.93 10.54
C THR A 55 -8.75 -4.55 10.65
N ARG A 56 -10.02 -4.39 10.26
CA ARG A 56 -10.73 -3.10 10.33
C ARG A 56 -10.99 -2.62 11.75
N LYS A 57 -11.11 -3.53 12.73
CA LYS A 57 -11.20 -3.16 14.15
C LYS A 57 -9.86 -2.69 14.72
N ALA A 58 -8.74 -3.18 14.17
CA ALA A 58 -7.41 -2.87 14.65
C ALA A 58 -6.72 -1.73 13.87
N CYS A 59 -7.09 -1.51 12.61
CA CYS A 59 -6.42 -0.57 11.71
C CYS A 59 -7.37 -0.08 10.60
N ASP A 60 -7.67 1.22 10.60
CA ASP A 60 -8.57 1.85 9.63
C ASP A 60 -8.04 1.85 8.19
N VAL A 61 -6.71 1.83 8.04
CA VAL A 61 -5.99 1.83 6.75
C VAL A 61 -5.53 0.43 6.33
N GLY A 62 -5.95 -0.61 7.06
CA GLY A 62 -5.54 -1.99 6.81
C GLY A 62 -6.16 -2.59 5.54
N CYS A 63 -5.45 -3.52 4.91
CA CYS A 63 -6.03 -4.31 3.83
C CYS A 63 -7.10 -5.26 4.40
N ILE A 64 -8.33 -5.17 3.90
CA ILE A 64 -9.45 -6.04 4.31
C ILE A 64 -9.70 -7.21 3.35
N GLY A 65 -8.84 -7.41 2.34
CA GLY A 65 -8.97 -8.52 1.39
C GLY A 65 -10.20 -8.47 0.47
N CYS A 66 -10.78 -7.28 0.22
CA CYS A 66 -12.03 -7.13 -0.54
C CYS A 66 -11.95 -7.42 -2.06
N SER A 67 -10.75 -7.71 -2.60
CA SER A 67 -10.50 -8.03 -4.02
C SER A 67 -10.97 -7.00 -5.07
N LYS A 68 -11.36 -5.78 -4.67
CA LYS A 68 -11.69 -4.69 -5.62
C LYS A 68 -10.51 -4.32 -6.51
N CYS A 69 -9.30 -4.31 -5.95
CA CYS A 69 -8.07 -4.06 -6.68
C CYS A 69 -7.78 -5.11 -7.76
N VAL A 70 -8.11 -6.38 -7.50
CA VAL A 70 -7.96 -7.49 -8.47
C VAL A 70 -8.82 -7.22 -9.70
N LYS A 71 -10.10 -6.89 -9.50
CA LYS A 71 -11.05 -6.58 -10.59
C LYS A 71 -10.68 -5.34 -11.38
N ALA A 72 -10.06 -4.34 -10.73
CA ALA A 72 -9.64 -3.11 -11.38
C ALA A 72 -8.34 -3.24 -12.17
N CYS A 73 -7.57 -4.31 -11.99
CA CYS A 73 -6.28 -4.50 -12.65
C CYS A 73 -6.48 -5.13 -14.04
N PRO A 74 -6.24 -4.40 -15.15
CA PRO A 74 -6.39 -4.96 -16.50
C PRO A 74 -5.26 -5.93 -16.90
N TYR A 75 -4.24 -6.05 -16.06
CA TYR A 75 -3.06 -6.91 -16.31
C TYR A 75 -3.02 -8.11 -15.36
N GLU A 76 -4.06 -8.31 -14.55
CA GLU A 76 -4.16 -9.41 -13.59
C GLU A 76 -2.92 -9.54 -12.68
N ALA A 77 -2.33 -8.37 -12.35
CA ALA A 77 -1.10 -8.28 -11.59
C ALA A 77 -1.33 -8.31 -10.07
N ILE A 78 -2.58 -8.45 -9.61
CA ILE A 78 -2.92 -8.39 -8.19
C ILE A 78 -3.59 -9.69 -7.79
N THR A 79 -3.08 -10.33 -6.75
CA THR A 79 -3.64 -11.53 -6.14
C THR A 79 -4.06 -11.22 -4.72
N VAL A 80 -5.07 -11.92 -4.20
CA VAL A 80 -5.45 -11.83 -2.78
C VAL A 80 -5.29 -13.21 -2.17
N THR A 81 -4.36 -13.33 -1.24
CA THR A 81 -4.06 -14.58 -0.53
C THR A 81 -4.14 -14.31 0.97
N SER A 82 -4.87 -15.16 1.69
CA SER A 82 -5.04 -15.02 3.15
C SER A 82 -5.52 -13.62 3.57
N ASN A 83 -6.55 -13.10 2.89
CA ASN A 83 -7.14 -11.77 3.13
C ASN A 83 -6.21 -10.57 2.87
N LEU A 84 -5.02 -10.79 2.32
CA LEU A 84 -4.06 -9.73 1.97
C LEU A 84 -3.89 -9.64 0.45
N ALA A 85 -3.99 -8.42 -0.09
CA ALA A 85 -3.67 -8.15 -1.48
C ALA A 85 -2.15 -8.09 -1.69
N TYR A 86 -1.66 -8.80 -2.71
CA TYR A 86 -0.28 -8.78 -3.17
C TYR A 86 -0.23 -8.34 -4.63
N ILE A 87 0.71 -7.46 -4.96
CA ILE A 87 0.90 -6.93 -6.31
C ILE A 87 2.16 -7.57 -6.89
N ASP A 88 2.00 -8.33 -7.97
CA ASP A 88 3.11 -8.84 -8.76
C ASP A 88 3.67 -7.74 -9.67
N TYR A 89 4.88 -7.30 -9.32
CA TYR A 89 5.58 -6.23 -10.02
C TYR A 89 6.03 -6.61 -11.44
N ASN A 90 6.17 -7.89 -11.76
CA ASN A 90 6.56 -8.32 -13.11
C ASN A 90 5.43 -8.05 -14.11
N LYS A 91 4.18 -8.18 -13.65
CA LYS A 91 2.97 -7.93 -14.44
C LYS A 91 2.48 -6.49 -14.30
N CYS A 92 2.70 -5.86 -13.16
CA CYS A 92 2.18 -4.53 -12.86
C CYS A 92 2.84 -3.45 -13.74
N LYS A 93 2.05 -2.84 -14.64
CA LYS A 93 2.49 -1.67 -15.42
C LYS A 93 2.34 -0.33 -14.68
N SER A 94 2.04 -0.36 -13.39
CA SER A 94 1.85 0.85 -12.56
C SER A 94 0.82 1.82 -13.16
N CYS A 95 -0.33 1.30 -13.61
CA CYS A 95 -1.43 2.09 -14.18
C CYS A 95 -2.25 2.84 -13.12
N ARG A 96 -2.05 2.53 -11.84
CA ARG A 96 -2.64 3.21 -10.66
C ARG A 96 -4.17 3.13 -10.49
N LYS A 97 -4.86 2.38 -11.35
CA LYS A 97 -6.30 2.08 -11.21
C LYS A 97 -6.65 1.40 -9.87
N CYS A 98 -5.72 0.59 -9.34
CA CYS A 98 -5.91 -0.10 -8.07
C CYS A 98 -5.97 0.85 -6.86
N VAL A 99 -5.28 2.00 -6.92
CA VAL A 99 -5.26 3.00 -5.83
C VAL A 99 -6.63 3.65 -5.68
N GLU A 100 -7.29 3.98 -6.80
CA GLU A 100 -8.61 4.66 -6.80
C GLU A 100 -9.74 3.79 -6.26
N VAL A 101 -9.67 2.47 -6.48
CA VAL A 101 -10.71 1.55 -6.05
C VAL A 101 -10.53 1.00 -4.63
N CYS A 102 -9.39 1.30 -3.98
CA CYS A 102 -9.09 0.78 -2.66
C CYS A 102 -9.84 1.57 -1.57
N PRO A 103 -10.85 0.99 -0.90
CA PRO A 103 -11.65 1.71 0.09
C PRO A 103 -10.88 2.03 1.39
N GLN A 104 -9.69 1.47 1.56
CA GLN A 104 -8.86 1.67 2.76
C GLN A 104 -7.61 2.49 2.45
N SER A 105 -7.45 2.95 1.20
CA SER A 105 -6.27 3.72 0.75
C SER A 105 -4.93 3.07 1.12
N THR A 106 -4.91 1.75 1.28
CA THR A 106 -3.74 0.98 1.72
C THR A 106 -2.73 0.77 0.59
N ILE A 107 -3.14 1.05 -0.65
CA ILE A 107 -2.29 0.96 -1.84
C ILE A 107 -1.66 2.32 -2.09
N ILE A 108 -0.34 2.40 -1.92
CA ILE A 108 0.40 3.66 -1.98
C ILE A 108 1.10 3.77 -3.34
N GLU A 109 1.01 4.96 -3.95
CA GLU A 109 1.77 5.35 -5.13
C GLU A 109 2.90 6.31 -4.73
N VAL A 110 4.15 5.98 -5.09
CA VAL A 110 5.35 6.78 -4.77
C VAL A 110 6.02 7.28 -6.05
N ASN A 111 6.42 8.55 -6.03
CA ASN A 111 7.14 9.24 -7.10
C ASN A 111 6.41 9.32 -8.47
N PHE A 112 5.08 9.42 -8.43
CA PHE A 112 4.26 9.68 -9.61
C PHE A 112 3.98 11.18 -9.76
N PRO A 113 3.86 11.71 -11.00
CA PRO A 113 3.36 13.06 -11.19
C PRO A 113 1.94 13.17 -10.62
N PRO A 114 1.57 14.33 -10.05
CA PRO A 114 0.25 14.56 -9.48
C PRO A 114 -0.79 14.23 -10.55
N ARG A 115 -1.79 13.43 -10.18
CA ARG A 115 -2.92 13.20 -11.08
C ARG A 115 -3.63 14.53 -11.24
N LYS A 116 -4.07 14.84 -12.47
CA LYS A 116 -5.01 15.96 -12.66
C LYS A 116 -6.22 15.66 -11.77
N PRO A 117 -6.54 16.54 -10.79
CA PRO A 117 -7.64 16.29 -9.88
C PRO A 117 -8.93 16.21 -10.69
N LYS A 118 -9.60 15.06 -10.60
CA LYS A 118 -11.01 15.00 -10.95
C LYS A 118 -11.76 15.52 -9.73
N GLN A 119 -12.41 16.66 -9.89
CA GLN A 119 -13.18 17.35 -8.86
C GLN A 119 -14.24 16.41 -8.24
N GLU A 120 -14.39 16.54 -6.92
CA GLU A 120 -15.58 16.29 -6.08
C GLU A 120 -16.04 14.84 -5.83
N ALA A 121 -15.72 14.36 -4.61
CA ALA A 121 -16.67 13.70 -3.69
C ALA A 121 -16.07 13.72 -2.26
N VAL A 122 -15.82 14.93 -1.75
CA VAL A 122 -15.82 15.17 -0.30
C VAL A 122 -17.17 15.83 -0.04
N GLU A 123 -18.20 15.01 0.21
CA GLU A 123 -19.48 15.49 0.72
C GLU A 123 -19.70 14.88 2.11
N THR A 124 -19.28 15.68 3.09
CA THR A 124 -19.88 15.88 4.41
C THR A 124 -20.31 14.64 5.22
N ALA A 125 -19.46 14.26 6.19
CA ALA A 125 -19.97 13.73 7.45
C ALA A 125 -20.38 14.91 8.33
N PRO A 126 -21.68 15.11 8.65
CA PRO A 126 -22.04 16.01 9.73
C PRO A 126 -21.63 15.34 11.04
N VAL A 127 -20.77 16.02 11.78
CA VAL A 127 -20.61 15.81 13.21
C VAL A 127 -21.95 16.23 13.83
N ALA A 128 -22.70 15.27 14.38
CA ALA A 128 -23.86 15.55 15.21
C ALA A 128 -23.50 15.18 16.65
N GLU A 129 -23.11 16.20 17.42
CA GLU A 129 -23.18 16.22 18.88
C GLU A 129 -24.65 16.15 19.31
N ALA A 130 -24.94 15.29 20.29
CA ALA A 130 -26.15 15.31 21.12
C ALA A 130 -25.78 14.81 22.51
#